data_AF-A0A917GWU5-F1
#
_entry.id   AF-A0A917GWU5-F1
#
_cell.length_a   1.000
_cell.length_b   1.000
_cell.length_c   1.000
_cell.angle_alpha   90.00
_cell.angle_beta   90.00
_cell.angle_gamma   90.00
#
_symmetry.space_group_name_H-M   'P 1'
#
loop_
_entity.id
_entity.type
_entity.pdbx_description
1 polymer ?
#
loop_
_entity_poly.entity_id
_entity_poly.type
_entity_poly.pdbx_seq_one_letter_code
_entity_poly.pdbx_strand_id
1 'polypeptide(L)'
;MLVSCNNGESLQTYFVDNQEKTDFISVDIPTTIVNLDEASLSEDQMEAYNSVKKLNFLGFKLTETNQETYAQELSKVNAILNNEKYIELMEVNDPAAKIIVKYIGDDDIADEFIVFTSSKNMGFGIVRILGNDMRPEKMATLVSAIQNADIDSSQFESITGFFK
;
A
#
# COMPACT_ATOMS: atom_id res chain seq x y z
N MET A 1 15.52 -14.24 28.15
CA MET A 1 14.14 -14.19 27.64
C MET A 1 14.18 -14.63 26.19
N LEU A 2 13.58 -15.78 25.88
CA LEU A 2 13.48 -16.30 24.52
C LEU A 2 12.36 -15.52 23.83
N VAL A 3 12.69 -14.36 23.24
CA VAL A 3 11.78 -13.73 22.29
C VAL A 3 11.90 -14.56 21.03
N SER A 4 10.88 -15.36 20.75
CA SER A 4 10.70 -16.03 19.48
C SER A 4 10.58 -14.95 18.41
N CYS A 5 11.71 -14.49 17.88
CA CYS A 5 11.75 -13.64 16.70
C CYS A 5 11.22 -14.49 15.55
N ASN A 6 10.03 -14.14 15.09
CA ASN A 6 9.50 -14.60 13.82
C ASN A 6 10.46 -14.08 12.74
N ASN A 7 11.47 -14.90 12.38
CA ASN A 7 12.63 -14.57 11.52
C ASN A 7 12.25 -14.34 10.04
N GLY A 8 11.08 -13.79 9.75
CA GLY A 8 10.66 -13.40 8.41
C GLY A 8 11.13 -11.98 8.09
N GLU A 9 11.47 -11.73 6.82
CA GLU A 9 11.66 -10.38 6.29
C GLU A 9 10.44 -9.50 6.64
N SER A 10 10.67 -8.27 7.07
CA SER A 10 9.58 -7.33 7.35
C SER A 10 9.30 -6.47 6.13
N LEU A 11 8.07 -5.96 5.98
CA LEU A 11 7.75 -5.04 4.88
C LEU A 11 8.60 -3.77 4.93
N GLN A 12 8.98 -3.30 6.12
CA GLN A 12 9.88 -2.16 6.27
C GLN A 12 11.28 -2.46 5.72
N THR A 13 11.86 -3.60 6.09
CA THR A 13 13.16 -4.05 5.57
C THR A 13 13.09 -4.24 4.06
N TYR A 14 12.02 -4.86 3.57
CA TYR A 14 11.78 -5.03 2.14
C TYR A 14 11.77 -3.69 1.38
N PHE A 15 11.15 -2.64 1.94
CA PHE A 15 11.21 -1.30 1.33
C PHE A 15 12.64 -0.76 1.29
N VAL A 16 13.37 -0.81 2.40
CA VAL A 16 14.75 -0.31 2.48
C VAL A 16 15.68 -1.04 1.51
N ASP A 17 15.54 -2.36 1.39
CA ASP A 17 16.41 -3.19 0.56
C ASP A 17 16.11 -3.05 -0.94
N ASN A 18 14.92 -2.58 -1.32
CA ASN A 18 14.48 -2.50 -2.71
C ASN A 18 14.35 -1.07 -3.26
N GLN A 19 14.35 -0.02 -2.42
CA GLN A 19 14.09 1.37 -2.85
C GLN A 19 15.10 1.92 -3.88
N GLU A 20 16.30 1.36 -3.96
CA GLU A 20 17.35 1.81 -4.90
C GLU A 20 17.56 0.84 -6.09
N LYS A 21 16.76 -0.23 -6.21
CA LYS A 21 16.90 -1.23 -7.27
C LYS A 21 16.25 -0.75 -8.57
N THR A 22 16.88 -1.08 -9.71
CA THR A 22 16.47 -0.61 -11.04
C THR A 22 15.05 -1.00 -11.45
N ASP A 23 14.59 -2.20 -11.08
CA ASP A 23 13.23 -2.68 -11.38
C ASP A 23 12.17 -2.14 -10.41
N PHE A 24 12.58 -1.29 -9.46
CA PHE A 24 11.73 -0.71 -8.43
C PHE A 24 11.65 0.81 -8.53
N ILE A 25 10.53 1.33 -8.02
CA ILE A 25 10.36 2.75 -7.71
C ILE A 25 9.89 2.86 -6.26
N SER A 26 10.47 3.79 -5.50
CA SER A 26 9.97 4.16 -4.19
C SER A 26 9.63 5.64 -4.14
N VAL A 27 8.46 5.97 -3.59
CA VAL A 27 7.96 7.34 -3.49
C VAL A 27 7.35 7.56 -2.11
N ASP A 28 7.81 8.59 -1.41
CA ASP A 28 7.11 9.13 -0.26
C ASP A 28 5.98 10.06 -0.76
N ILE A 29 4.74 9.71 -0.45
CA ILE A 29 3.56 10.45 -0.90
C ILE A 29 3.15 11.38 0.26
N PRO A 30 3.33 12.70 0.15
CA PRO A 30 2.74 13.64 1.10
C PRO A 30 1.25 13.41 1.29
N THR A 31 0.74 13.49 2.52
CA THR A 31 -0.71 13.34 2.79
C THR A 31 -1.53 14.43 2.10
N THR A 32 -0.93 15.60 1.89
CA THR A 32 -1.50 16.74 1.15
C THR A 32 -1.62 16.50 -0.36
N ILE A 33 -1.05 15.41 -0.91
CA ILE A 33 -1.20 15.07 -2.33
C ILE A 33 -2.65 14.76 -2.67
N VAL A 34 -3.39 14.21 -1.70
CA VAL A 34 -4.82 14.04 -1.86
C VAL A 34 -5.46 15.38 -1.52
N ASN A 35 -5.52 16.29 -2.50
CA ASN A 35 -6.33 17.51 -2.47
C ASN A 35 -7.83 17.13 -2.49
N LEU A 36 -8.25 16.32 -1.52
CA LEU A 36 -9.66 16.12 -1.25
C LEU A 36 -10.20 17.49 -0.87
N ASP A 37 -11.26 17.91 -1.53
CA ASP A 37 -12.04 19.02 -1.01
C ASP A 37 -12.58 18.57 0.34
N GLU A 38 -11.92 19.01 1.40
CA GLU A 38 -12.29 18.67 2.78
C GLU A 38 -13.76 18.98 3.07
N ALA A 39 -14.34 19.99 2.39
CA ALA A 39 -15.76 20.33 2.51
C ALA A 39 -16.70 19.30 1.85
N SER A 40 -16.17 18.42 0.99
CA SER A 40 -16.92 17.35 0.33
C SER A 40 -16.89 16.01 1.09
N LEU A 41 -16.05 15.90 2.12
CA LEU A 41 -15.92 14.68 2.93
C LEU A 41 -17.01 14.60 3.99
N SER A 42 -17.52 13.39 4.21
CA SER A 42 -18.32 13.10 5.41
C SER A 42 -17.46 13.17 6.68
N GLU A 43 -18.10 13.23 7.85
CA GLU A 43 -17.37 13.22 9.14
C GLU A 43 -16.43 12.01 9.28
N ASP A 44 -16.89 10.82 8.90
CA ASP A 44 -16.07 9.60 8.96
C ASP A 44 -14.89 9.64 7.97
N GLN A 45 -15.11 10.18 6.77
CA GLN A 45 -14.05 10.34 5.77
C GLN A 45 -13.02 11.39 6.21
N MET A 46 -13.48 12.48 6.83
CA MET A 46 -12.63 13.52 7.38
C MET A 46 -11.76 12.99 8.53
N GLU A 47 -12.33 12.20 9.43
CA GLU A 47 -11.58 11.59 10.51
C GLU A 47 -10.52 10.61 9.98
N ALA A 48 -10.90 9.74 9.04
CA ALA A 48 -9.95 8.86 8.37
C ALA A 48 -8.83 9.65 7.67
N TYR A 49 -9.17 10.71 6.94
CA TYR A 49 -8.18 11.55 6.27
C TYR A 49 -7.17 12.17 7.26
N ASN A 50 -7.67 12.73 8.36
CA ASN A 50 -6.82 13.35 9.40
C ASN A 50 -5.96 12.34 10.17
N SER A 51 -6.40 11.08 10.24
CA SER A 51 -5.66 9.99 10.89
C SER A 51 -4.37 9.63 10.15
N VAL A 52 -4.34 9.80 8.81
CA VAL A 52 -3.17 9.50 7.98
C VAL A 52 -2.05 10.54 8.17
N LYS A 53 -0.82 10.08 8.39
CA LYS A 53 0.36 10.94 8.58
C LYS A 53 1.44 10.73 7.52
N LYS A 54 1.58 9.51 7.01
CA LYS A 54 2.63 9.17 6.06
C LYS A 54 2.17 8.08 5.11
N LEU A 55 2.48 8.26 3.84
CA LEU A 55 2.24 7.28 2.79
C LEU A 55 3.59 6.92 2.15
N ASN A 56 3.87 5.63 2.02
CA ASN A 56 5.06 5.15 1.31
C ASN A 56 4.64 4.18 0.22
N PHE A 57 5.12 4.43 -0.98
CA PHE A 57 4.91 3.58 -2.12
C PHE A 57 6.20 2.84 -2.48
N LEU A 58 6.06 1.56 -2.81
CA LEU A 58 7.07 0.76 -3.50
C LEU A 58 6.40 0.01 -4.64
N GLY A 59 6.89 0.19 -5.85
CA GLY A 59 6.41 -0.51 -7.04
C GLY A 59 7.51 -1.32 -7.70
N PHE A 60 7.17 -2.47 -8.26
CA PHE A 60 8.04 -3.27 -9.13
C PHE A 60 7.44 -3.30 -10.54
N LYS A 61 8.22 -2.94 -11.55
CA LYS A 61 7.78 -3.00 -12.95
C LYS A 61 8.11 -4.35 -13.59
N LEU A 62 7.09 -5.05 -14.06
CA LEU A 62 7.29 -6.24 -14.87
C LEU A 62 7.73 -5.86 -16.29
N THR A 63 8.74 -6.54 -16.80
CA THR A 63 9.22 -6.45 -18.17
C THR A 63 9.45 -7.85 -18.74
N GLU A 64 9.67 -7.96 -20.05
CA GLU A 64 9.95 -9.24 -20.70
C GLU A 64 11.23 -9.90 -20.20
N THR A 65 12.19 -9.12 -19.68
CA THR A 65 13.51 -9.60 -19.27
C THR A 65 13.63 -9.90 -17.78
N ASN A 66 12.65 -9.53 -16.95
CA ASN A 66 12.72 -9.68 -15.50
C ASN A 66 11.61 -10.59 -14.91
N GLN A 67 10.98 -11.43 -15.74
CA GLN A 67 9.87 -12.31 -15.32
C GLN A 67 10.21 -13.24 -14.16
N GLU A 68 11.43 -13.78 -14.13
CA GLU A 68 11.89 -14.63 -13.03
C GLU A 68 12.04 -13.83 -11.74
N THR A 69 12.68 -12.65 -11.82
CA THR A 69 12.80 -11.72 -10.69
C THR A 69 11.44 -11.31 -10.16
N TYR A 70 10.49 -10.97 -11.05
CA TYR A 70 9.12 -10.66 -10.67
C TYR A 70 8.47 -11.79 -9.86
N ALA A 71 8.57 -13.04 -10.33
CA ALA A 71 7.99 -14.18 -9.62
C ALA A 71 8.63 -14.37 -8.23
N GLN A 72 9.94 -14.16 -8.11
CA GLN A 72 10.67 -14.22 -6.84
C GLN A 72 10.23 -13.11 -5.88
N GLU A 73 10.20 -11.85 -6.35
CA GLU A 73 9.81 -10.70 -5.53
C GLU A 73 8.34 -10.76 -5.11
N LEU A 74 7.45 -11.16 -6.03
CA LEU A 74 6.05 -11.40 -5.73
C LEU A 74 5.88 -12.48 -4.64
N SER A 75 6.67 -13.56 -4.70
CA SER A 75 6.67 -14.62 -3.68
C SER A 75 7.11 -14.09 -2.32
N LYS A 76 8.17 -13.27 -2.26
CA LYS A 76 8.63 -12.63 -1.03
C LYS A 76 7.55 -11.75 -0.42
N VAL A 77 6.96 -10.84 -1.19
CA VAL A 77 5.90 -9.95 -0.70
C VAL A 77 4.71 -10.74 -0.16
N ASN A 78 4.26 -11.78 -0.87
CA ASN A 78 3.19 -12.65 -0.37
C ASN A 78 3.58 -13.37 0.93
N ALA A 79 4.81 -13.85 1.05
CA ALA A 79 5.30 -14.48 2.28
C ALA A 79 5.31 -13.50 3.46
N ILE A 80 5.74 -12.25 3.24
CA ILE A 80 5.68 -11.17 4.25
C ILE A 80 4.24 -10.94 4.68
N LEU A 81 3.32 -10.73 3.73
CA LEU A 81 1.91 -10.40 4.00
C LEU A 81 1.09 -11.58 4.53
N ASN A 82 1.62 -12.81 4.50
CA ASN A 82 1.00 -13.98 5.13
C ASN A 82 1.34 -14.13 6.62
N ASN A 83 2.20 -13.27 7.16
CA ASN A 83 2.46 -13.23 8.60
C ASN A 83 1.18 -12.83 9.38
N GLU A 84 0.96 -13.45 10.53
CA GLU A 84 -0.24 -13.26 11.36
C GLU A 84 -0.50 -11.81 11.79
N LYS A 85 0.56 -10.98 11.86
CA LYS A 85 0.43 -9.55 12.19
C LYS A 85 -0.28 -8.72 11.12
N TYR A 86 -0.39 -9.23 9.89
CA TYR A 86 -1.10 -8.55 8.79
C TYR A 86 -2.53 -9.09 8.70
N ILE A 87 -3.45 -8.40 9.38
CA ILE A 87 -4.86 -8.76 9.42
C ILE A 87 -5.50 -8.35 8.09
N GLU A 88 -6.17 -9.29 7.44
CA GLU A 88 -6.84 -9.04 6.16
C GLU A 88 -8.16 -8.30 6.36
N LEU A 89 -8.31 -7.17 5.67
CA LEU A 89 -9.55 -6.39 5.65
C LEU A 89 -10.38 -6.72 4.40
N MET A 90 -9.74 -6.82 3.24
CA MET A 90 -10.41 -7.05 1.96
C MET A 90 -9.45 -7.70 0.95
N GLU A 91 -9.98 -8.61 0.12
CA GLU A 91 -9.29 -9.13 -1.06
C GLU A 91 -10.24 -9.05 -2.27
N VAL A 92 -9.74 -8.51 -3.38
CA VAL A 92 -10.44 -8.44 -4.66
C VAL A 92 -9.55 -9.08 -5.73
N ASN A 93 -10.09 -10.11 -6.39
CA ASN A 93 -9.43 -10.78 -7.50
C ASN A 93 -10.18 -10.46 -8.80
N ASP A 94 -9.59 -9.61 -9.63
CA ASP A 94 -10.06 -9.29 -10.98
C ASP A 94 -9.11 -9.91 -12.03
N PRO A 95 -9.57 -10.25 -13.24
CA PRO A 95 -8.69 -10.72 -14.31
C PRO A 95 -7.50 -9.79 -14.63
N ALA A 96 -7.66 -8.48 -14.44
CA ALA A 96 -6.61 -7.49 -14.69
C ALA A 96 -5.62 -7.34 -13.53
N ALA A 97 -6.10 -7.44 -12.28
CA ALA A 97 -5.28 -7.24 -11.09
C ALA A 97 -5.87 -7.93 -9.84
N LYS A 98 -4.96 -8.35 -8.95
CA LYS A 98 -5.29 -8.73 -7.56
C LYS A 98 -5.04 -7.52 -6.66
N ILE A 99 -5.97 -7.22 -5.76
CA ILE A 99 -5.85 -6.19 -4.72
C ILE A 99 -6.10 -6.84 -3.36
N ILE A 100 -5.20 -6.59 -2.41
CA ILE A 100 -5.32 -7.01 -1.02
C ILE A 100 -5.15 -5.78 -0.13
N VAL A 101 -6.06 -5.59 0.81
CA VAL A 101 -5.97 -4.58 1.85
C VAL A 101 -5.80 -5.29 3.19
N LYS A 102 -4.71 -4.97 3.88
CA LYS A 102 -4.39 -5.49 5.21
C LYS A 102 -4.09 -4.36 6.17
N TYR A 103 -4.10 -4.65 7.46
CA TYR A 103 -3.63 -3.73 8.48
C TYR A 103 -2.82 -4.44 9.57
N ILE A 104 -2.03 -3.66 10.31
CA ILE A 104 -1.35 -4.08 11.54
C ILE A 104 -1.95 -3.27 12.68
N GLY A 105 -2.27 -3.93 13.79
CA GLY A 105 -2.84 -3.31 14.98
C GLY A 105 -3.93 -4.19 15.56
N ASP A 106 -4.87 -3.54 16.25
CA ASP A 106 -5.97 -4.18 16.96
C ASP A 106 -7.28 -3.94 16.17
N ASP A 107 -8.37 -4.61 16.55
CA ASP A 107 -9.66 -4.50 15.84
C ASP A 107 -10.21 -3.05 15.82
N ASP A 108 -9.83 -2.22 16.81
CA ASP A 108 -10.32 -0.85 16.96
C ASP A 108 -9.43 0.20 16.29
N ILE A 109 -8.10 0.04 16.39
CA ILE A 109 -7.09 1.00 15.95
C ILE A 109 -5.97 0.26 15.24
N ALA A 110 -5.72 0.64 14.00
CA ALA A 110 -4.60 0.16 13.21
C ALA A 110 -3.43 1.15 13.27
N ASP A 111 -2.22 0.60 13.41
CA ASP A 111 -0.96 1.33 13.33
C ASP A 111 -0.53 1.57 11.87
N GLU A 112 -0.86 0.61 10.99
CA GLU A 112 -0.47 0.64 9.58
C GLU A 112 -1.52 -0.04 8.70
N PHE A 113 -1.93 0.60 7.61
CA PHE A 113 -2.63 -0.06 6.51
C PHE A 113 -1.68 -0.36 5.36
N ILE A 114 -1.88 -1.51 4.73
CA ILE A 114 -1.12 -1.98 3.59
C ILE A 114 -2.11 -2.23 2.45
N VAL A 115 -1.93 -1.51 1.34
CA VAL A 115 -2.62 -1.79 0.08
C VAL A 115 -1.63 -2.43 -0.86
N PHE A 116 -1.86 -3.69 -1.21
CA PHE A 116 -1.06 -4.45 -2.15
C PHE A 116 -1.85 -4.68 -3.44
N THR A 117 -1.25 -4.37 -4.58
CA THR A 117 -1.82 -4.70 -5.90
C THR A 117 -0.79 -5.45 -6.74
N SER A 118 -1.25 -6.44 -7.52
CA SER A 118 -0.39 -7.15 -8.47
C SER A 118 -1.12 -7.44 -9.78
N SER A 119 -0.39 -7.37 -10.88
CA SER A 119 -0.86 -7.62 -12.24
C SER A 119 0.16 -8.46 -12.99
N LYS A 120 -0.34 -9.43 -13.77
CA LYS A 120 0.50 -10.30 -14.60
C LYS A 120 1.16 -9.58 -15.78
N ASN A 121 0.75 -8.34 -16.05
CA ASN A 121 1.26 -7.56 -17.18
C ASN A 121 2.05 -6.33 -16.76
N MET A 122 1.74 -5.73 -15.59
CA MET A 122 2.36 -4.46 -15.16
C MET A 122 3.39 -4.64 -14.04
N GLY A 123 3.27 -5.69 -13.22
CA GLY A 123 4.07 -5.86 -12.00
C GLY A 123 3.23 -5.70 -10.74
N PHE A 124 3.80 -5.19 -9.65
CA PHE A 124 3.08 -5.02 -8.39
C PHE A 124 3.37 -3.67 -7.72
N GLY A 125 2.49 -3.25 -6.83
CA GLY A 125 2.63 -2.04 -6.02
C GLY A 125 2.21 -2.28 -4.58
N ILE A 126 2.91 -1.64 -3.65
CA ILE A 126 2.63 -1.68 -2.21
C ILE A 126 2.55 -0.24 -1.72
N VAL A 127 1.41 0.13 -1.13
CA VAL A 127 1.24 1.39 -0.39
C VAL A 127 1.17 1.06 1.10
N ARG A 128 2.07 1.64 1.87
CA ARG A 128 2.04 1.65 3.34
C ARG A 128 1.45 2.97 3.80
N ILE A 129 0.46 2.91 4.68
CA ILE A 129 -0.28 4.05 5.21
C ILE A 129 -0.07 4.02 6.72
N LEU A 130 0.69 4.98 7.22
CA LEU A 130 0.97 5.14 8.65
C LEU A 130 0.27 6.38 9.17
N GLY A 131 -0.23 6.29 10.39
CA GLY A 131 -1.04 7.33 10.99
C GLY A 131 -1.26 7.10 12.47
N ASN A 132 -2.13 7.91 13.06
CA ASN A 132 -2.55 7.78 14.45
C ASN A 132 -4.07 7.63 14.48
N ASP A 133 -4.59 6.80 15.39
CA ASP A 133 -6.03 6.59 15.58
C ASP A 133 -6.76 6.15 14.30
N MET A 134 -6.08 5.39 13.43
CA MET A 134 -6.67 4.95 12.16
C MET A 134 -7.62 3.78 12.41
N ARG A 135 -8.93 4.02 12.27
CA ARG A 135 -9.96 2.99 12.46
C ARG A 135 -10.24 2.24 11.15
N PRO A 136 -10.15 0.90 11.09
CA PRO A 136 -10.41 0.13 9.87
C PRO A 136 -11.77 0.41 9.22
N GLU A 137 -12.82 0.56 10.04
CA GLU A 137 -14.17 0.90 9.61
C GLU A 137 -14.22 2.23 8.83
N LYS A 138 -13.43 3.22 9.25
CA LYS A 138 -13.38 4.56 8.65
C LYS A 138 -12.45 4.63 7.45
N MET A 139 -11.34 3.89 7.48
CA MET A 139 -10.40 3.85 6.35
C MET A 139 -11.04 3.27 5.08
N ALA A 140 -11.96 2.32 5.21
CA ALA A 140 -12.74 1.81 4.09
C ALA A 140 -13.58 2.91 3.40
N THR A 141 -14.14 3.86 4.16
CA THR A 141 -14.95 4.96 3.60
C THR A 141 -14.10 6.03 2.90
N LEU A 142 -12.87 6.25 3.37
CA LEU A 142 -11.92 7.15 2.74
C LEU A 142 -11.50 6.68 1.35
N VAL A 143 -11.29 5.37 1.18
CA VAL A 143 -10.97 4.79 -0.15
C VAL A 143 -12.09 5.08 -1.15
N SER A 144 -13.36 4.97 -0.74
CA SER A 144 -14.50 5.34 -1.59
C SER A 144 -14.56 6.83 -1.92
N ALA A 145 -14.18 7.71 -0.99
CA ALA A 145 -14.07 9.15 -1.26
C ALA A 145 -13.01 9.43 -2.33
N ILE A 146 -11.82 8.85 -2.19
CA ILE A 146 -10.70 9.02 -3.12
C ILE A 146 -11.05 8.56 -4.54
N GLN A 147 -11.78 7.45 -4.68
CA GLN A 147 -12.23 6.96 -6.00
C GLN A 147 -13.15 7.94 -6.74
N ASN A 148 -13.89 8.78 -6.00
CA ASN A 148 -14.80 9.76 -6.56
C ASN A 148 -14.20 11.18 -6.61
N ALA A 149 -13.00 11.37 -6.06
CA ALA A 149 -12.33 12.65 -5.99
C ALA A 149 -11.53 12.93 -7.27
N ASP A 150 -11.41 14.21 -7.63
CA ASP A 150 -10.52 14.67 -8.68
C ASP A 150 -9.08 14.70 -8.13
N ILE A 151 -8.38 13.57 -8.24
CA ILE A 151 -7.01 13.45 -7.76
C ILE A 151 -6.07 14.16 -8.73
N ASP A 152 -5.24 15.07 -8.22
CA ASP A 152 -4.19 15.70 -8.99
C ASP A 152 -3.18 14.65 -9.50
N SER A 153 -3.39 14.24 -10.74
CA SER A 153 -2.59 13.21 -11.41
C SER A 153 -1.11 13.57 -11.53
N SER A 154 -0.75 14.86 -11.43
CA SER A 154 0.64 15.32 -11.50
C SER A 154 1.50 14.72 -10.38
N GLN A 155 0.89 14.50 -9.21
CA GLN A 155 1.55 13.95 -8.04
C GLN A 155 1.87 12.46 -8.16
N PHE A 156 1.19 11.77 -9.09
CA PHE A 156 1.42 10.36 -9.41
C PHE A 156 2.16 10.18 -10.74
N GLU A 157 2.66 11.26 -11.36
CA GLU A 157 3.37 11.20 -12.65
C GLU A 157 4.60 10.29 -12.59
N SER A 158 5.37 10.33 -11.50
CA SER A 158 6.54 9.46 -11.36
C SER A 158 6.14 7.98 -11.29
N ILE A 159 5.05 7.66 -10.59
CA ILE A 159 4.54 6.29 -10.47
C ILE A 159 3.95 5.83 -11.80
N THR A 160 3.04 6.62 -12.39
CA THR A 160 2.42 6.28 -13.68
C THR A 160 3.44 6.23 -14.81
N GLY A 161 4.42 7.13 -14.83
CA GLY A 161 5.53 7.13 -15.78
C GLY A 161 6.45 5.92 -15.63
N PHE A 162 6.64 5.42 -14.41
CA PHE A 162 7.41 4.20 -14.18
C PHE A 162 6.72 2.96 -14.77
N PHE A 163 5.40 2.82 -14.62
CA PHE A 163 4.65 1.66 -15.11
C PHE A 163 4.26 1.71 -16.60
N LYS A 164 4.36 2.86 -17.26
CA LYS A 164 4.21 3.00 -18.72
C LYS A 164 5.39 2.40 -19.47
#